data_AF-A0A535H507-F1
#
_entry.id   AF-A0A535H507-F1
#
_cell.length_a   1.000
_cell.length_b   1.000
_cell.length_c   1.000
_cell.angle_alpha   90.00
_cell.angle_beta   90.00
_cell.angle_gamma   90.00
#
_symmetry.space_group_name_H-M   'P 1'
#
loop_
_entity.id
_entity.type
_entity.pdbx_description
1 polymer ?
#
loop_
_entity_poly.entity_id
_entity_poly.type
_entity_poly.pdbx_seq_one_letter_code
_entity_poly.pdbx_strand_id
1 'polypeptide(L)'
;MLALIAVVAVLTAIATPAFGILARRFGLVVAPRADRWHTKPTPLLGGAAMALPILVALVVVLPPSRVSAVIIAGATATFALGLLDDFRRMAPSTKLAGQAVIAAGLFFGGVRVEIITFEPIAFVMTVLWVVGLMNAVNLMDNMDGLAAGITAIAGGALAIAAYPENIPVALIGAVTAGACAGFLVYNFSPARIFMGDAGSLMLGFLLA
;
A
#
# COMPACT_ATOMS: atom_id res chain seq x y z
N MET A 1 3.84 18.76 6.33
CA MET A 1 2.91 17.80 5.70
C MET A 1 2.82 17.96 4.18
N LEU A 2 2.35 19.09 3.65
CA LEU A 2 2.17 19.27 2.19
C LEU A 2 3.44 19.07 1.36
N ALA A 3 4.59 19.58 1.85
CA ALA A 3 5.88 19.37 1.18
C ALA A 3 6.25 17.88 1.08
N LEU A 4 5.98 17.09 2.14
CA LEU A 4 6.23 15.65 2.14
C LEU A 4 5.33 14.94 1.11
N ILE A 5 4.04 15.26 1.09
CA ILE A 5 3.08 14.74 0.10
C ILE A 5 3.60 15.04 -1.31
N ALA A 6 3.97 16.30 -1.59
CA ALA A 6 4.46 16.72 -2.90
C ALA A 6 5.76 15.98 -3.30
N VAL A 7 6.73 15.86 -2.38
CA VAL A 7 7.99 15.15 -2.64
C VAL A 7 7.73 13.68 -2.96
N VAL A 8 6.94 12.97 -2.13
CA VAL A 8 6.63 11.55 -2.38
C VAL A 8 5.83 11.37 -3.67
N ALA A 9 4.92 12.29 -3.98
CA ALA A 9 4.16 12.27 -5.23
C ALA A 9 5.08 12.44 -6.45
N VAL A 10 6.01 13.39 -6.42
CA VAL A 10 6.98 13.60 -7.50
C VAL A 10 7.89 12.38 -7.66
N LEU A 11 8.43 11.84 -6.57
CA LEU A 11 9.27 10.64 -6.61
C LEU A 11 8.51 9.43 -7.18
N THR A 12 7.25 9.24 -6.79
CA THR A 12 6.41 8.16 -7.30
C THR A 12 6.07 8.37 -8.77
N ALA A 13 5.72 9.59 -9.18
CA ALA A 13 5.46 9.92 -10.57
C ALA A 13 6.69 9.68 -11.47
N ILE A 14 7.90 9.99 -10.98
CA ILE A 14 9.15 9.72 -11.70
C ILE A 14 9.45 8.21 -11.77
N ALA A 15 9.25 7.48 -10.68
CA ALA A 15 9.53 6.04 -10.62
C ALA A 15 8.59 5.22 -11.51
N THR A 16 7.32 5.62 -11.59
CA THR A 16 6.24 4.89 -12.29
C THR A 16 6.56 4.52 -13.75
N PRO A 17 6.99 5.44 -14.65
CA PRO A 17 7.34 5.08 -16.02
C PRO A 17 8.55 4.14 -16.10
N ALA A 18 9.54 4.28 -15.20
CA ALA A 18 10.71 3.40 -15.18
C ALA A 18 10.31 1.95 -14.86
N PHE A 19 9.47 1.75 -13.85
CA PHE A 19 8.90 0.43 -13.53
C PHE A 19 7.96 -0.09 -14.62
N GLY A 20 7.22 0.80 -15.31
CA GLY A 20 6.43 0.43 -16.48
C GLY A 20 7.27 -0.11 -17.65
N ILE A 21 8.45 0.47 -17.90
CA ILE A 21 9.43 -0.04 -18.87
C ILE A 21 9.99 -1.39 -18.42
N LEU A 22 10.36 -1.49 -17.13
CA LEU A 22 10.91 -2.71 -16.55
C LEU A 22 9.93 -3.89 -16.65
N ALA A 23 8.66 -3.64 -16.32
CA ALA A 23 7.59 -4.62 -16.41
C ALA A 23 7.42 -5.12 -17.86
N ARG A 24 7.41 -4.23 -18.84
CA ARG A 24 7.36 -4.63 -20.27
C ARG A 24 8.56 -5.46 -20.68
N ARG A 25 9.77 -5.10 -20.21
CA ARG A 25 11.01 -5.82 -20.54
C ARG A 25 11.01 -7.26 -19.99
N PHE A 26 10.41 -7.49 -18.83
CA PHE A 26 10.28 -8.81 -18.23
C PHE A 26 8.97 -9.54 -18.59
N GLY A 27 8.14 -8.98 -19.46
CA GLY A 27 6.86 -9.58 -19.85
C GLY A 27 5.80 -9.56 -18.74
N LEU A 28 5.97 -8.73 -17.72
CA LEU A 28 5.06 -8.56 -16.58
C LEU A 28 3.91 -7.62 -16.98
N VAL A 29 3.04 -8.12 -17.85
CA VAL A 29 1.91 -7.39 -18.41
C VAL A 29 0.62 -8.17 -18.23
N VAL A 30 -0.46 -7.46 -17.92
CA VAL A 30 -1.81 -8.02 -17.92
C VAL A 30 -2.33 -7.98 -19.34
N ALA A 31 -2.65 -9.16 -19.89
CA ALA A 31 -3.25 -9.29 -21.21
C ALA A 31 -4.70 -8.78 -21.21
N PRO A 32 -5.16 -8.16 -22.32
CA PRO A 32 -6.57 -7.82 -22.52
C PRO A 32 -7.46 -9.04 -22.36
N ARG A 33 -8.60 -8.90 -21.68
CA ARG A 33 -9.65 -9.92 -21.65
C ARG A 33 -10.93 -9.34 -22.25
N ALA A 34 -11.69 -10.17 -22.97
CA ALA A 34 -12.91 -9.74 -23.68
C ALA A 34 -14.03 -9.23 -22.74
N ASP A 35 -13.98 -9.61 -21.46
CA ASP A 35 -14.90 -9.19 -20.40
C ASP A 35 -14.43 -7.94 -19.63
N ARG A 36 -13.23 -7.41 -19.94
CA ARG A 36 -12.69 -6.20 -19.32
C ARG A 36 -12.55 -5.07 -20.34
N TRP A 37 -12.71 -3.85 -19.85
CA TRP A 37 -12.68 -2.59 -20.61
C TRP A 37 -11.26 -2.16 -21.06
N HIS A 38 -10.24 -3.01 -20.84
CA HIS A 38 -8.87 -2.80 -21.29
C HIS A 38 -8.57 -3.54 -22.59
N THR A 39 -8.14 -2.79 -23.61
CA THR A 39 -7.86 -3.32 -24.96
C THR A 39 -6.37 -3.45 -25.28
N LYS A 40 -5.48 -3.00 -24.38
CA LYS A 40 -4.02 -3.03 -24.56
C LYS A 40 -3.34 -3.77 -23.40
N PRO A 41 -2.19 -4.45 -23.63
CA PRO A 41 -1.40 -5.03 -22.55
C PRO A 41 -0.89 -3.94 -21.60
N THR A 42 -1.24 -4.04 -20.32
CA THR A 42 -0.90 -3.03 -19.29
C THR A 42 0.15 -3.58 -18.33
N PRO A 43 1.25 -2.87 -18.05
CA PRO A 43 2.32 -3.31 -17.13
C PRO A 43 1.84 -3.49 -15.68
N LEU A 44 2.38 -4.49 -14.97
CA LEU A 44 2.03 -4.88 -13.59
C LEU A 44 3.22 -4.74 -12.62
N LEU A 45 3.74 -3.52 -12.44
CA LEU A 45 4.76 -3.19 -11.42
C LEU A 45 4.53 -1.83 -10.77
N GLY A 46 3.30 -1.31 -10.80
CA GLY A 46 2.96 -0.03 -10.16
C GLY A 46 3.19 -0.06 -8.64
N GLY A 47 2.92 -1.19 -7.98
CA GLY A 47 3.18 -1.36 -6.56
C GLY A 47 4.65 -1.17 -6.20
N ALA A 48 5.58 -1.64 -7.03
CA ALA A 48 7.02 -1.43 -6.83
C ALA A 48 7.42 0.05 -7.04
N ALA A 49 6.79 0.74 -7.99
CA ALA A 49 6.98 2.17 -8.19
C ALA A 49 6.51 3.02 -7.01
N MET A 50 5.50 2.56 -6.27
CA MET A 50 5.01 3.21 -5.05
C MET A 50 5.81 2.81 -3.81
N ALA A 51 6.16 1.54 -3.67
CA ALA A 51 6.86 1.00 -2.51
C ALA A 51 8.22 1.65 -2.30
N LEU A 52 8.99 1.89 -3.36
CA LEU A 52 10.32 2.47 -3.21
C LEU A 52 10.28 3.89 -2.58
N PRO A 53 9.54 4.88 -3.12
CA PRO A 53 9.37 6.18 -2.47
C PRO A 53 8.75 6.09 -1.07
N ILE A 54 7.74 5.23 -0.87
CA ILE A 54 7.09 5.04 0.44
C ILE A 54 8.10 4.57 1.48
N LEU A 55 8.79 3.46 1.24
CA LEU A 55 9.70 2.86 2.22
C LEU A 55 10.87 3.79 2.54
N VAL A 56 11.43 4.47 1.53
CA VAL A 56 12.46 5.49 1.74
C VAL A 56 11.92 6.64 2.59
N ALA A 57 10.72 7.14 2.28
CA ALA A 57 10.12 8.22 3.06
C ALA A 57 9.85 7.79 4.51
N LEU A 58 9.29 6.60 4.75
CA LEU A 58 9.04 6.08 6.10
C LEU A 58 10.32 5.98 6.93
N VAL A 59 11.42 5.48 6.35
CA VAL A 59 12.73 5.41 7.02
C VAL A 59 13.27 6.80 7.38
N VAL A 60 13.05 7.79 6.51
CA VAL A 60 13.57 9.15 6.70
C VAL A 60 12.75 9.97 7.69
N VAL A 61 11.41 9.84 7.68
CA VAL A 61 10.53 10.74 8.42
C VAL A 61 10.05 10.18 9.75
N LEU A 62 10.02 8.85 9.93
CA LEU A 62 9.59 8.27 11.20
C LEU A 62 10.73 8.33 12.23
N PRO A 63 10.41 8.62 13.50
CA PRO A 63 11.42 8.60 14.55
C PRO A 63 12.00 7.19 14.72
N PRO A 64 13.32 7.05 15.01
CA PRO A 64 13.93 5.74 15.20
C PRO A 64 13.39 5.09 16.47
N SER A 65 12.43 4.17 16.30
CA SER A 65 11.76 3.47 17.40
C SER A 65 11.43 2.04 17.02
N ARG A 66 11.16 1.18 18.02
CA ARG A 66 10.70 -0.19 17.80
C ARG A 66 9.42 -0.22 16.95
N VAL A 67 8.48 0.67 17.25
CA VAL A 67 7.19 0.76 16.52
C VAL A 67 7.44 1.14 15.06
N SER A 68 8.27 2.14 14.80
CA SER A 68 8.61 2.55 13.42
C SER A 68 9.31 1.43 12.65
N ALA A 69 10.23 0.69 13.29
CA ALA A 69 10.88 -0.46 12.67
C ALA A 69 9.88 -1.58 12.31
N VAL A 70 8.92 -1.85 13.20
CA VAL A 70 7.85 -2.84 12.96
C VAL A 70 6.94 -2.41 11.82
N ILE A 71 6.56 -1.14 11.75
CA ILE A 71 5.73 -0.60 10.64
C ILE A 71 6.47 -0.71 9.30
N ILE A 72 7.74 -0.32 9.25
CA ILE A 72 8.56 -0.39 8.03
C ILE A 72 8.75 -1.86 7.61
N ALA A 73 9.04 -2.75 8.56
CA ALA A 73 9.16 -4.19 8.29
C ALA A 73 7.84 -4.78 7.81
N GLY A 74 6.71 -4.41 8.42
CA GLY A 74 5.38 -4.85 8.01
C GLY A 74 4.99 -4.34 6.62
N ALA A 75 5.25 -3.07 6.30
CA ALA A 75 5.02 -2.52 4.96
C ALA A 75 5.87 -3.24 3.90
N THR A 76 7.14 -3.50 4.23
CA THR A 76 8.07 -4.25 3.36
C THR A 76 7.60 -5.69 3.16
N ALA A 77 7.17 -6.36 4.22
CA ALA A 77 6.66 -7.73 4.17
C ALA A 77 5.36 -7.82 3.37
N THR A 78 4.45 -6.85 3.53
CA THR A 78 3.19 -6.78 2.78
C THR A 78 3.44 -6.54 1.30
N PHE A 79 4.35 -5.62 0.96
CA PHE A 79 4.79 -5.42 -0.43
C PHE A 79 5.38 -6.70 -1.01
N ALA A 80 6.27 -7.39 -0.27
CA ALA A 80 6.88 -8.63 -0.72
C ALA A 80 5.85 -9.76 -0.91
N LEU A 81 4.87 -9.87 -0.01
CA LEU A 81 3.77 -10.82 -0.11
C LEU A 81 2.93 -10.57 -1.36
N GLY A 82 2.53 -9.32 -1.61
CA GLY A 82 1.76 -8.96 -2.79
C GLY A 82 2.55 -9.13 -4.09
N LEU A 83 3.83 -8.77 -4.10
CA LEU A 83 4.71 -8.97 -5.26
C LEU A 83 4.91 -10.45 -5.56
N LEU A 84 5.01 -11.29 -4.52
CA LEU A 84 5.07 -12.73 -4.66
C LEU A 84 3.75 -13.28 -5.25
N ASP A 85 2.60 -12.75 -4.86
CA ASP A 85 1.31 -13.11 -5.44
C ASP A 85 1.21 -12.71 -6.91
N ASP A 86 1.62 -11.48 -7.26
CA ASP A 86 1.65 -10.99 -8.64
C ASP A 86 2.45 -11.93 -9.57
N PHE A 87 3.52 -12.57 -9.06
CA PHE A 87 4.35 -13.51 -9.82
C PHE A 87 3.88 -14.96 -9.78
N ARG A 88 3.42 -15.45 -8.62
CA ARG A 88 3.16 -16.90 -8.41
C ARG A 88 1.69 -17.26 -8.32
N ARG A 89 0.77 -16.29 -8.30
CA ARG A 89 -0.68 -16.45 -8.05
C ARG A 89 -0.95 -17.39 -6.89
N MET A 90 -0.93 -16.88 -5.67
CA MET A 90 -1.11 -17.71 -4.47
C MET A 90 -2.58 -18.10 -4.31
N ALA A 91 -2.81 -19.19 -3.57
CA ALA A 91 -4.16 -19.50 -3.11
C ALA A 91 -4.63 -18.41 -2.12
N PRO A 92 -5.92 -18.03 -2.13
CA PRO A 92 -6.43 -17.01 -1.21
C PRO A 92 -6.15 -17.31 0.27
N SER A 93 -6.20 -18.57 0.68
CA SER A 93 -5.87 -19.00 2.05
C SER A 93 -4.41 -18.74 2.42
N THR A 94 -3.46 -18.99 1.51
CA THR A 94 -2.03 -18.71 1.70
C THR A 94 -1.77 -17.21 1.83
N LYS A 95 -2.43 -16.41 0.98
CA LYS A 95 -2.34 -14.95 1.02
C LYS A 95 -2.88 -14.39 2.35
N LEU A 96 -4.05 -14.86 2.78
CA LEU A 96 -4.66 -14.50 4.07
C LEU A 96 -3.78 -14.91 5.26
N ALA A 97 -3.17 -16.09 5.22
CA ALA A 97 -2.25 -16.53 6.27
C ALA A 97 -1.02 -15.61 6.38
N GLY A 98 -0.43 -15.22 5.25
CA GLY A 98 0.69 -14.27 5.23
C GLY A 98 0.31 -12.91 5.81
N GLN A 99 -0.86 -12.38 5.42
CA GLN A 99 -1.43 -11.16 5.96
C GLN A 99 -1.65 -11.23 7.48
N ALA A 100 -2.19 -12.36 7.98
CA ALA A 100 -2.43 -12.57 9.41
C ALA A 100 -1.11 -12.63 10.20
N VAL A 101 -0.06 -13.25 9.65
CA VAL A 101 1.28 -13.27 10.27
C VAL A 101 1.86 -11.85 10.36
N ILE A 102 1.72 -11.04 9.31
CA ILE A 102 2.17 -9.64 9.32
C ILE A 102 1.40 -8.84 10.38
N ALA A 103 0.08 -8.98 10.45
CA ALA A 103 -0.76 -8.30 11.42
C ALA A 103 -0.46 -8.74 12.87
N ALA A 104 -0.16 -10.02 13.11
CA ALA A 104 0.30 -10.50 14.41
C ALA A 104 1.65 -9.87 14.80
N GLY A 105 2.56 -9.72 13.83
CA GLY A 105 3.84 -9.03 14.02
C GLY A 105 3.66 -7.57 14.45
N LEU A 106 2.72 -6.84 13.85
CA LEU A 106 2.32 -5.49 14.29
C LEU A 106 1.88 -5.49 15.76
N PHE A 107 0.96 -6.39 16.12
CA PHE A 107 0.40 -6.48 17.47
C PHE A 107 1.49 -6.67 18.53
N PHE A 108 2.35 -7.68 18.37
CA PHE A 108 3.46 -7.94 19.31
C PHE A 108 4.57 -6.88 19.23
N GLY A 109 4.63 -6.14 18.12
CA GLY A 109 5.49 -4.99 17.91
C GLY A 109 5.02 -3.71 18.60
N GLY A 110 3.80 -3.69 19.13
CA GLY A 110 3.21 -2.56 19.85
C GLY A 110 2.22 -1.72 19.02
N VAL A 111 1.86 -2.15 17.81
CA VAL A 111 0.81 -1.53 16.99
C VAL A 111 -0.46 -2.36 17.12
N ARG A 112 -1.43 -1.86 17.88
CA ARG A 112 -2.65 -2.59 18.22
C ARG A 112 -3.82 -1.66 18.50
N VAL A 113 -5.02 -2.21 18.48
CA VAL A 113 -6.23 -1.50 18.93
C VAL A 113 -6.18 -1.30 20.45
N GLU A 114 -5.97 -0.05 20.90
CA GLU A 114 -5.80 0.28 22.33
C GLU A 114 -7.11 0.45 23.10
N ILE A 115 -8.22 0.69 22.41
CA ILE A 115 -9.55 0.89 23.04
C ILE A 115 -10.02 -0.40 23.76
N ILE A 116 -9.50 -1.56 23.35
CA ILE A 116 -9.85 -2.87 23.91
C ILE A 116 -8.77 -3.31 24.88
N THR A 117 -9.12 -3.42 26.17
CA THR A 117 -8.16 -3.75 27.24
C THR A 117 -7.92 -5.26 27.41
N PHE A 118 -8.85 -6.10 26.96
CA PHE A 118 -8.69 -7.55 27.02
C PHE A 118 -7.86 -8.06 25.84
N GLU A 119 -6.60 -8.41 26.11
CA GLU A 119 -5.56 -8.76 25.13
C GLU A 119 -6.01 -9.74 24.03
N PRO A 120 -6.70 -10.87 24.32
CA PRO A 120 -7.13 -11.79 23.25
C PRO A 120 -8.10 -11.16 22.25
N ILE A 121 -9.01 -10.30 22.71
CA ILE A 121 -9.93 -9.60 21.81
C ILE A 121 -9.19 -8.50 21.07
N ALA A 122 -8.30 -7.76 21.73
CA ALA A 122 -7.48 -6.75 21.08
C ALA A 122 -6.62 -7.35 19.95
N PHE A 123 -6.07 -8.55 20.16
CA PHE A 123 -5.31 -9.30 19.14
C PHE A 123 -6.18 -9.63 17.94
N VAL A 124 -7.32 -10.30 18.17
CA VAL A 124 -8.25 -10.68 17.09
C VAL A 124 -8.72 -9.44 16.32
N MET A 125 -9.08 -8.37 17.02
CA MET A 125 -9.54 -7.13 16.38
C MET A 125 -8.43 -6.44 15.58
N THR A 126 -7.20 -6.41 16.09
CA THR A 126 -6.05 -5.86 15.34
C THR A 126 -5.80 -6.66 14.06
N VAL A 127 -5.79 -7.99 14.15
CA VAL A 127 -5.60 -8.86 12.99
C VAL A 127 -6.73 -8.66 11.97
N LEU A 128 -7.98 -8.69 12.41
CA LEU A 128 -9.14 -8.50 11.53
C LEU A 128 -9.13 -7.13 10.87
N TRP A 129 -8.74 -6.07 11.59
CA TRP A 129 -8.65 -4.72 11.05
C TRP A 129 -7.59 -4.63 9.96
N VAL A 130 -6.36 -5.05 10.25
CA VAL A 130 -5.24 -4.96 9.31
C VAL A 130 -5.48 -5.83 8.08
N VAL A 131 -5.89 -7.08 8.28
CA VAL A 131 -6.24 -8.00 7.18
C VAL A 131 -7.43 -7.48 6.38
N GLY A 132 -8.44 -6.94 7.06
CA GLY A 132 -9.63 -6.36 6.44
C GLY A 132 -9.30 -5.20 5.51
N LEU A 133 -8.50 -4.23 5.98
CA LEU A 133 -8.08 -3.06 5.19
C LEU A 133 -7.21 -3.45 4.00
N MET A 134 -6.27 -4.39 4.17
CA MET A 134 -5.47 -4.94 3.06
C MET A 134 -6.35 -5.53 1.96
N ASN A 135 -7.34 -6.37 2.32
CA ASN A 135 -8.23 -6.96 1.32
C ASN A 135 -9.23 -5.95 0.75
N ALA A 136 -9.72 -5.00 1.54
CA ALA A 136 -10.62 -3.96 1.06
C ALA A 136 -9.98 -3.13 -0.06
N VAL A 137 -8.73 -2.67 0.13
CA VAL A 137 -8.00 -1.92 -0.91
C VAL A 137 -7.68 -2.80 -2.11
N ASN A 138 -7.30 -4.06 -1.90
CA ASN A 138 -7.04 -5.02 -2.98
C ASN A 138 -8.28 -5.30 -3.85
N LEU A 139 -9.47 -5.41 -3.25
CA LEU A 139 -10.72 -5.60 -3.98
C LEU A 139 -11.12 -4.37 -4.80
N MET A 140 -10.77 -3.16 -4.34
CA MET A 140 -11.01 -1.91 -5.07
C MET A 140 -10.05 -1.71 -6.26
N ASP A 141 -8.91 -2.42 -6.32
CA ASP A 141 -7.92 -2.30 -7.40
C ASP A 141 -8.37 -2.99 -8.73
N ASN A 142 -9.68 -3.27 -8.87
CA ASN A 142 -10.25 -3.77 -10.12
C ASN A 142 -10.63 -2.65 -11.12
N MET A 143 -10.52 -1.38 -10.70
CA MET A 143 -10.90 -0.19 -11.46
C MET A 143 -9.77 0.85 -11.47
N ASP A 144 -9.53 1.48 -12.63
CA ASP A 144 -8.47 2.49 -12.80
C ASP A 144 -8.68 3.67 -11.87
N GLY A 145 -7.63 4.01 -11.12
CA GLY A 145 -7.60 5.14 -10.23
C GLY A 145 -8.50 5.01 -9.00
N LEU A 146 -9.31 3.95 -8.85
CA LEU A 146 -10.24 3.83 -7.73
C LEU A 146 -9.51 3.58 -6.41
N ALA A 147 -8.72 2.50 -6.34
CA ALA A 147 -7.98 2.14 -5.13
C ALA A 147 -7.00 3.24 -4.73
N ALA A 148 -6.20 3.75 -5.67
CA ALA A 148 -5.26 4.84 -5.42
C ALA A 148 -5.98 6.16 -5.07
N GLY A 149 -7.10 6.47 -5.69
CA GLY A 149 -7.90 7.67 -5.42
C GLY A 149 -8.48 7.69 -4.01
N ILE A 150 -9.19 6.62 -3.63
CA ILE A 150 -9.77 6.48 -2.30
C ILE A 150 -8.66 6.47 -1.24
N THR A 151 -7.56 5.77 -1.49
CA THR A 151 -6.42 5.72 -0.58
C THR A 151 -5.74 7.08 -0.43
N ALA A 152 -5.64 7.88 -1.50
CA ALA A 152 -5.11 9.24 -1.42
C ALA A 152 -5.96 10.13 -0.51
N ILE A 153 -7.28 10.05 -0.65
CA ILE A 153 -8.23 10.81 0.18
C ILE A 153 -8.15 10.35 1.63
N ALA A 154 -8.21 9.03 1.88
CA ALA A 154 -8.13 8.47 3.23
C ALA A 154 -6.81 8.80 3.92
N GLY A 155 -5.68 8.62 3.24
CA GLY A 155 -4.35 8.96 3.76
C GLY A 155 -4.21 10.46 4.05
N GLY A 156 -4.76 11.33 3.18
CA GLY A 156 -4.78 12.77 3.42
C GLY A 156 -5.64 13.18 4.61
N ALA A 157 -6.81 12.55 4.76
CA ALA A 157 -7.68 12.76 5.91
C ALA A 157 -7.03 12.29 7.21
N LEU A 158 -6.37 11.12 7.22
CA LEU A 158 -5.58 10.63 8.34
C LEU A 158 -4.43 11.59 8.69
N ALA A 159 -3.73 12.11 7.68
CA ALA A 159 -2.64 13.06 7.87
C ALA A 159 -3.10 14.34 8.58
N ILE A 160 -4.30 14.82 8.26
CA ILE A 160 -4.90 16.00 8.88
C ILE A 160 -5.43 15.67 10.28
N ALA A 161 -6.19 14.58 10.42
CA ALA A 161 -6.87 14.23 11.66
C ALA A 161 -5.92 13.82 12.80
N ALA A 162 -4.76 13.28 12.46
CA ALA A 162 -3.76 12.86 13.44
C ALA A 162 -2.78 13.98 13.83
N TYR A 163 -2.81 15.15 13.18
CA TYR A 163 -1.89 16.24 13.48
C TYR A 163 -2.54 17.29 14.40
N PRO A 164 -1.85 17.76 15.46
CA PRO A 164 -0.46 17.44 15.86
C PRO A 164 -0.31 16.26 16.85
N GLU A 165 -1.40 15.66 17.32
CA GLU A 165 -1.41 14.75 18.47
C GLU A 165 -0.65 13.43 18.24
N ASN A 166 -0.66 12.93 17.00
CA ASN A 166 -0.01 11.70 16.59
C ASN A 166 0.77 11.91 15.28
N ILE A 167 1.92 12.59 15.40
CA ILE A 167 2.82 12.90 14.28
C ILE A 167 3.20 11.66 13.44
N PRO A 168 3.58 10.50 14.00
CA PRO A 168 3.88 9.31 13.19
C PRO A 168 2.73 8.87 12.28
N VAL A 169 1.49 8.80 12.79
CA VAL A 169 0.30 8.46 11.98
C VAL A 169 0.06 9.52 10.92
N ALA A 170 0.22 10.80 11.27
CA ALA A 170 0.05 11.90 10.34
C ALA A 170 1.05 11.83 9.16
N LEU A 171 2.30 11.45 9.44
CA LEU A 171 3.35 11.26 8.44
C LEU A 171 3.08 10.04 7.55
N ILE A 172 2.63 8.91 8.12
CA ILE A 172 2.25 7.70 7.34
C ILE A 172 1.11 8.03 6.37
N GLY A 173 0.07 8.72 6.84
CA GLY A 173 -1.04 9.17 6.00
C GLY A 173 -0.56 10.08 4.86
N ALA A 174 0.34 11.02 5.14
CA ALA A 174 0.89 11.93 4.14
C ALA A 174 1.77 11.23 3.10
N VAL A 175 2.65 10.31 3.52
CA VAL A 175 3.47 9.50 2.60
C VAL A 175 2.56 8.67 1.69
N THR A 176 1.54 8.04 2.26
CA THR A 176 0.56 7.22 1.54
C THR A 176 -0.21 8.07 0.52
N ALA A 177 -0.73 9.23 0.94
CA ALA A 177 -1.44 10.15 0.06
C ALA A 177 -0.56 10.67 -1.09
N GLY A 178 0.70 11.04 -0.79
CA GLY A 178 1.67 11.47 -1.79
C GLY A 178 1.94 10.39 -2.83
N ALA A 179 2.23 9.17 -2.39
CA ALA A 179 2.49 8.05 -3.29
C ALA A 179 1.29 7.77 -4.21
N CYS A 180 0.08 7.73 -3.66
CA CYS A 180 -1.13 7.59 -4.45
C CYS A 180 -1.33 8.73 -5.45
N ALA A 181 -1.12 9.98 -5.04
CA ALA A 181 -1.25 11.14 -5.93
C ALA A 181 -0.27 11.07 -7.12
N GLY A 182 0.99 10.68 -6.87
CA GLY A 182 1.99 10.48 -7.91
C GLY A 182 1.67 9.33 -8.85
N PHE A 183 1.18 8.22 -8.31
CA PHE A 183 0.81 7.04 -9.09
C PHE A 183 -0.43 7.28 -9.97
N LEU A 184 -1.42 8.02 -9.46
CA LEU A 184 -2.66 8.36 -10.17
C LEU A 184 -2.41 9.06 -11.49
N VAL A 185 -1.31 9.82 -11.64
CA VAL A 185 -0.91 10.42 -12.93
C VAL A 185 -0.89 9.38 -14.05
N TYR A 186 -0.49 8.14 -13.77
CA TYR A 186 -0.38 7.06 -14.75
C TYR A 186 -1.48 6.00 -14.63
N ASN A 187 -2.14 5.91 -13.49
CA ASN A 187 -3.18 4.91 -13.22
C ASN A 187 -4.61 5.44 -13.41
N PHE A 188 -4.82 6.76 -13.54
CA PHE A 188 -6.14 7.30 -13.86
C PHE A 188 -6.61 6.84 -15.25
N SER A 189 -7.93 6.66 -15.39
CA SER A 189 -8.52 6.04 -16.59
C SER A 189 -8.21 6.86 -17.86
N PRO A 190 -7.74 6.22 -18.95
CA PRO A 190 -7.33 4.81 -19.05
C PRO A 190 -5.91 4.56 -18.50
N ALA A 191 -5.75 3.54 -17.66
CA ALA A 191 -4.52 3.25 -16.95
C ALA A 191 -3.39 2.80 -17.89
N ARG A 192 -2.21 3.34 -17.60
CA ARG A 192 -0.95 3.04 -18.30
C ARG A 192 -0.09 2.03 -17.54
N ILE A 193 -0.44 1.74 -16.29
CA ILE A 193 0.23 0.80 -15.39
C ILE A 193 -0.75 0.43 -14.26
N PHE A 194 -0.72 -0.83 -13.84
CA PHE A 194 -1.49 -1.34 -12.70
C PHE A 194 -0.60 -1.48 -11.48
N MET A 195 -1.18 -1.24 -10.28
CA MET A 195 -0.42 -1.40 -9.04
C MET A 195 -0.21 -2.88 -8.69
N GLY A 196 -1.20 -3.74 -8.96
CA GLY A 196 -1.15 -5.15 -8.60
C GLY A 196 -1.34 -5.38 -7.10
N ASP A 197 -1.20 -6.63 -6.69
CA ASP A 197 -1.35 -7.04 -5.30
C ASP A 197 -0.24 -6.45 -4.43
N ALA A 198 0.98 -6.28 -4.97
CA ALA A 198 2.08 -5.63 -4.29
C ALA A 198 1.73 -4.23 -3.76
N GLY A 199 1.09 -3.41 -4.61
CA GLY A 199 0.72 -2.04 -4.26
C GLY A 199 -0.51 -1.99 -3.37
N SER A 200 -1.58 -2.65 -3.78
CA SER A 200 -2.88 -2.55 -3.09
C SER A 200 -2.86 -3.11 -1.67
N LEU A 201 -2.13 -4.22 -1.43
CA LEU A 201 -1.97 -4.75 -0.07
C LEU A 201 -1.15 -3.79 0.81
N MET A 202 -0.03 -3.27 0.31
CA MET A 202 0.80 -2.35 1.08
C MET A 202 0.03 -1.06 1.42
N LEU A 203 -0.77 -0.54 0.49
CA LEU A 203 -1.64 0.61 0.75
C LEU A 203 -2.68 0.32 1.83
N GLY A 204 -3.36 -0.83 1.77
CA GLY A 204 -4.30 -1.22 2.82
C GLY A 204 -3.63 -1.44 4.17
N PHE A 205 -2.40 -1.97 4.20
CA PHE A 205 -1.60 -2.08 5.43
C PHE A 205 -1.27 -0.72 6.03
N LEU A 206 -0.92 0.28 5.22
CA LEU A 206 -0.55 1.62 5.70
C LEU A 206 -1.76 2.44 6.18
N LEU A 207 -2.96 2.13 5.70
CA LEU A 207 -4.21 2.72 6.17
C LEU A 207 -4.74 2.08 7.46
N ALA A 208 -4.32 0.85 7.77
CA ALA A 208 -4.80 0.09 8.92
C ALA A 208 -4.19 0.57 10.24
#